data_AF-A0A257MQT0-F1
#
_entry.id   AF-A0A257MQT0-F1
#
_cell.length_a   1.000
_cell.length_b   1.000
_cell.length_c   1.000
_cell.angle_alpha   90.00
_cell.angle_beta   90.00
_cell.angle_gamma   90.00
#
_symmetry.space_group_name_H-M   'P 1'
#
loop_
_entity.id
_entity.type
_entity.pdbx_description
1 polymer ?
#
loop_
_entity_poly.entity_id
_entity_poly.type
_entity_poly.pdbx_seq_one_letter_code
_entity_poly.pdbx_strand_id
1 'polypeptide(L)' 'MNSCLEALKERFYSEPYIRAFGISVVDLEEGRSVLQMKTNENMNNMFDCTHGAAIYSLMDAAFELA' A
#
# COMPACT_ATOMS: atom_id res chain seq x y z
N MET A 1 -13.95 17.06 -6.11
CA MET A 1 -13.03 15.98 -5.73
C MET A 1 -12.08 15.77 -6.89
N ASN A 2 -10.78 15.98 -6.67
CA ASN A 2 -9.76 16.18 -7.70
C ASN A 2 -9.67 14.98 -8.66
N SER A 3 -9.96 15.20 -9.95
CA SER A 3 -9.82 14.19 -11.01
C SER A 3 -8.43 13.55 -11.06
N CYS A 4 -7.39 14.28 -10.64
CA CYS A 4 -6.02 13.75 -10.53
C CYS A 4 -5.86 12.69 -9.43
N LEU A 5 -6.47 12.89 -8.26
CA LEU A 5 -6.38 11.92 -7.15
C LEU A 5 -7.12 10.62 -7.48
N GLU A 6 -8.28 10.73 -8.14
CA GLU A 6 -9.00 9.56 -8.64
C GLU A 6 -8.19 8.81 -9.71
N ALA A 7 -7.59 9.52 -10.67
CA ALA A 7 -6.71 8.90 -11.68
C ALA A 7 -5.46 8.23 -11.07
N LEU A 8 -4.84 8.85 -10.05
CA LEU A 8 -3.74 8.25 -9.30
C LEU A 8 -4.19 6.96 -8.61
N LYS A 9 -5.34 6.99 -7.93
CA LYS A 9 -5.91 5.84 -7.23
C LYS A 9 -6.26 4.69 -8.18
N GLU A 10 -6.87 4.99 -9.34
CA GLU A 10 -7.15 4.00 -10.38
C GLU A 10 -5.86 3.34 -10.90
N ARG A 11 -4.82 4.15 -11.14
CA ARG A 11 -3.54 3.65 -11.62
C ARG A 11 -2.82 2.81 -10.57
N PHE A 12 -2.85 3.21 -9.30
CA PHE A 12 -2.30 2.45 -8.19
C PHE A 12 -2.91 1.04 -8.09
N TYR A 13 -4.24 0.92 -8.21
CA TYR A 13 -4.89 -0.40 -8.21
C TYR A 13 -4.57 -1.27 -9.45
N SER A 14 -4.11 -0.65 -10.54
CA SER A 14 -3.63 -1.36 -11.73
C SER A 14 -2.24 -1.98 -11.55
N GLU A 15 -1.51 -1.63 -10.49
CA GLU A 15 -0.18 -2.15 -10.23
C GLU A 15 -0.20 -3.62 -9.75
N PRO A 16 0.55 -4.53 -10.39
CA PRO A 16 0.61 -5.94 -9.97
C PRO A 16 1.12 -6.14 -8.55
N TYR A 17 2.08 -5.33 -8.10
CA TYR A 17 2.72 -5.48 -6.79
C TYR A 17 1.75 -5.18 -5.64
N ILE A 18 1.02 -4.07 -5.74
CA ILE A 18 -0.04 -3.67 -4.78
C ILE A 18 -1.10 -4.77 -4.63
N ARG A 19 -1.51 -5.39 -5.75
CA ARG A 19 -2.45 -6.51 -5.72
C ARG A 19 -1.86 -7.75 -5.07
N ALA A 20 -0.59 -8.07 -5.32
CA ALA A 20 0.08 -9.23 -4.74
C ALA A 20 0.17 -9.15 -3.21
N PHE A 21 0.38 -7.95 -2.66
CA PHE A 21 0.42 -7.70 -1.22
C PHE A 21 -0.94 -7.38 -0.60
N GLY A 22 -1.99 -7.18 -1.41
CA GLY A 22 -3.31 -6.80 -0.91
C GLY A 22 -3.32 -5.42 -0.23
N ILE A 23 -2.50 -4.50 -0.74
CA ILE A 23 -2.45 -3.12 -0.26
C ILE A 23 -3.67 -2.35 -0.81
N SER A 24 -4.29 -1.51 0.01
CA SER A 24 -5.46 -0.71 -0.38
C SER A 24 -5.42 0.69 0.24
N VAL A 25 -6.04 1.64 -0.46
CA VAL A 25 -6.16 3.04 -0.04
C VAL A 25 -7.31 3.21 0.94
N VAL A 26 -7.01 3.70 2.15
CA VAL A 26 -8.00 4.08 3.17
C VAL A 26 -8.42 5.53 2.99
N ASP A 27 -7.46 6.43 2.80
CA ASP A 27 -7.67 7.86 2.62
C ASP A 27 -6.60 8.44 1.68
N LEU A 28 -6.99 9.42 0.87
CA LEU A 28 -6.09 10.05 -0.09
C LEU A 28 -6.47 11.52 -0.28
N GLU A 29 -5.54 12.39 0.10
CA GLU A 29 -5.62 13.83 -0.07
C GLU A 29 -4.28 14.38 -0.58
N GLU A 30 -4.26 15.65 -0.96
CA GLU A 30 -3.03 16.29 -1.42
C GLU A 30 -1.99 16.34 -0.29
N GLY A 31 -0.82 15.72 -0.50
CA GLY A 31 0.26 15.67 0.49
C GLY A 31 0.10 14.59 1.57
N ARG A 32 -0.96 13.77 1.53
CA ARG A 32 -1.18 12.69 2.51
C ARG A 32 -1.93 11.50 1.91
N SER A 33 -1.33 10.33 2.10
CA SER A 33 -1.95 9.04 1.81
C SER A 33 -2.04 8.19 3.08
N VAL A 34 -3.14 7.46 3.22
CA VAL A 34 -3.29 6.42 4.24
C VAL A 34 -3.63 5.13 3.55
N LEU A 35 -2.76 4.14 3.73
CA LEU A 35 -2.92 2.80 3.17
C LEU A 35 -3.08 1.76 4.27
N GLN A 36 -3.58 0.60 3.88
CA GLN A 36 -3.64 -0.58 4.74
C GLN A 36 -3.22 -1.83 3.96
N MET A 37 -2.71 -2.82 4.69
CA MET A 37 -2.34 -4.13 4.16
C MET A 37 -2.70 -5.20 5.20
N LYS A 38 -3.34 -6.29 4.76
CA LYS A 38 -3.58 -7.44 5.63
C LYS A 38 -2.42 -8.42 5.52
N THR A 39 -1.72 -8.63 6.62
CA THR A 39 -0.59 -9.59 6.68
C THR A 39 -1.08 -11.01 6.92
N ASN A 40 -0.22 -11.98 6.60
CA ASN A 40 -0.44 -13.40 6.89
C ASN A 40 0.90 -14.09 7.21
N GLU A 41 0.85 -15.34 7.65
CA GLU A 41 2.01 -16.11 8.11
C GLU A 41 3.10 -16.30 7.04
N ASN A 42 2.75 -16.30 5.75
CA ASN A 42 3.74 -16.38 4.67
C ASN A 42 4.59 -15.10 4.55
N MET A 43 4.18 -14.03 5.22
CA MET A 43 4.91 -12.76 5.27
C MET A 43 5.74 -12.64 6.56
N ASN A 44 5.82 -13.68 7.40
CA ASN A 44 6.56 -13.61 8.65
C ASN A 44 8.08 -13.78 8.43
N ASN A 45 8.86 -13.19 9.34
CA ASN A 45 10.29 -13.45 9.48
C ASN A 45 10.55 -14.63 10.43
N MET A 46 11.81 -14.91 10.74
CA MET A 46 12.23 -16.02 11.61
C MET A 46 11.70 -15.96 13.06
N PHE A 47 11.05 -14.86 13.45
CA PHE A 47 10.49 -14.63 14.78
C PHE A 47 8.95 -14.67 14.79
N ASP A 48 8.33 -15.20 13.74
CA ASP A 48 6.87 -15.24 13.57
C ASP A 48 6.18 -13.85 13.56
N CYS A 49 6.96 -12.80 13.28
CA CYS A 49 6.49 -11.43 13.12
C CYS A 49 6.46 -11.04 11.64
N THR A 50 5.58 -10.11 11.25
CA THR A 50 5.59 -9.57 9.87
C THR A 50 6.99 -9.09 9.48
N HIS A 51 7.48 -9.58 8.33
CA HIS A 51 8.80 -9.31 7.83
C HIS A 51 8.97 -7.81 7.53
N GLY A 52 10.14 -7.25 7.85
CA GLY A 52 10.42 -5.83 7.64
C GLY A 52 10.23 -5.38 6.20
N ALA A 53 10.54 -6.25 5.23
CA ALA A 53 10.27 -5.98 3.82
C ALA A 53 8.78 -5.78 3.53
N ALA A 54 7.86 -6.55 4.12
CA ALA A 54 6.43 -6.36 3.91
C ALA A 54 5.94 -5.04 4.52
N ILE A 55 6.48 -4.65 5.69
CA ILE A 55 6.21 -3.34 6.29
C ILE A 55 6.71 -2.22 5.36
N TYR A 56 7.93 -2.36 4.82
CA TYR A 56 8.51 -1.39 3.91
C TYR A 56 7.70 -1.29 2.61
N SER A 57 7.19 -2.39 2.06
CA SER A 57 6.30 -2.38 0.89
C SER A 57 5.06 -1.52 1.11
N LEU A 58 4.44 -1.58 2.29
CA LEU A 58 3.30 -0.72 2.62
C LEU A 58 3.71 0.76 2.72
N MET A 59 4.86 1.03 3.32
CA MET A 59 5.39 2.40 3.46
C MET A 59 5.76 3.01 2.10
N ASP A 60 6.43 2.25 1.24
CA ASP A 60 6.81 2.65 -0.12
C ASP A 60 5.58 2.99 -0.97
N ALA A 61 4.57 2.11 -0.94
CA ALA A 61 3.29 2.34 -1.59
C ALA A 61 2.57 3.60 -1.08
N ALA A 62 2.71 3.92 0.21
CA ALA A 62 2.12 5.14 0.77
C ALA A 62 2.84 6.38 0.21
N PHE A 63 4.17 6.36 0.14
CA PHE A 63 4.95 7.46 -0.43
C PHE A 63 4.72 7.67 -1.93
N GLU A 64 4.39 6.63 -2.68
CA GLU A 64 4.03 6.77 -4.10
C GLU A 64 2.77 7.62 -4.32
N LEU A 65 1.86 7.64 -3.35
CA LEU A 65 0.57 8.34 -3.41
C LEU A 65 0.52 9.68 -2.66
N ALA A 66 1.55 10.02 -1.88
CA ALA A 66 1.57 11.19 -1.01
C ALA A 66 2.03 12.47 -1.73
#